data_AF-A0A2E7Q7I3-F1
#
_entry.id   AF-A0A2E7Q7I3-F1
#
_cell.length_a   1.000
_cell.length_b   1.000
_cell.length_c   1.000
_cell.angle_alpha   90.00
_cell.angle_beta   90.00
_cell.angle_gamma   90.00
#
_symmetry.space_group_name_H-M   'P 1'
#
loop_
_entity.id
_entity.type
_entity.pdbx_description
1 polymer ?
#
loop_
_entity_poly.entity_id
_entity_poly.type
_entity_poly.pdbx_seq_one_letter_code
_entity_poly.pdbx_strand_id
1 'polypeptide(L)'
;MSGHDEETLRVELAAVFRLTARFGWSESVANHFSAAVSEDGRKFLLNPRWRHFSQVRASELLLLDAKDESIMDEPDAPDLSAWSI
;
A
#
# COMPACT_ATOMS: atom_id res chain seq x y z
N MET A 1 15.35 -1.14 18.99
CA MET A 1 15.15 -0.84 17.56
C MET A 1 14.97 -2.15 16.83
N SER A 2 13.73 -2.54 16.55
CA SER A 2 13.46 -3.60 15.57
C SER A 2 12.12 -3.28 14.93
N GLY A 3 12.01 -2.09 14.35
CA GLY A 3 11.04 -1.84 13.30
C GLY A 3 11.72 -2.25 12.00
N HIS A 4 11.04 -3.05 11.18
CA HIS A 4 11.50 -3.31 9.82
C HIS A 4 11.76 -1.97 9.13
N ASP A 5 12.90 -1.82 8.46
CA ASP A 5 13.12 -0.61 7.67
C ASP A 5 12.08 -0.54 6.53
N GLU A 6 11.76 0.68 6.08
CA GLU A 6 10.71 0.91 5.09
C GLU A 6 10.97 0.12 3.79
N GLU A 7 12.23 -0.02 3.38
CA GLU A 7 12.62 -0.75 2.19
C GLU A 7 12.25 -2.24 2.28
N THR A 8 12.54 -2.87 3.42
CA THR A 8 12.16 -4.25 3.70
C THR A 8 10.64 -4.41 3.65
N LEU A 9 9.89 -3.52 4.31
CA LEU A 9 8.42 -3.55 4.30
C LEU A 9 7.85 -3.41 2.87
N ARG A 10 8.46 -2.56 2.03
CA ARG A 10 8.04 -2.42 0.63
C ARG A 10 8.22 -3.71 -0.16
N VAL A 11 9.36 -4.39 0.04
CA VAL A 11 9.64 -5.68 -0.62
C VAL A 11 8.67 -6.75 -0.14
N GLU A 12 8.46 -6.86 1.17
CA GLU A 12 7.56 -7.85 1.77
C GLU A 12 6.10 -7.63 1.34
N LEU A 13 5.62 -6.38 1.39
CA LEU A 13 4.25 -6.04 0.99
C LEU A 13 4.03 -6.31 -0.51
N ALA A 14 5.01 -5.99 -1.37
CA ALA A 14 4.95 -6.34 -2.79
C ALA A 14 4.90 -7.86 -3.01
N ALA A 15 5.65 -8.64 -2.23
CA ALA A 15 5.60 -10.10 -2.27
C ALA A 15 4.23 -10.62 -1.86
N VAL A 16 3.62 -10.06 -0.80
CA VAL A 16 2.26 -10.42 -0.35
C VAL A 16 1.23 -10.18 -1.45
N PHE A 17 1.24 -9.03 -2.14
CA PHE A 17 0.34 -8.80 -3.27
C PHE A 17 0.49 -9.88 -4.36
N ARG A 18 1.72 -10.21 -4.74
CA ARG A 18 2.00 -11.20 -5.79
C ARG A 18 1.59 -12.61 -5.37
N LEU A 19 1.78 -12.98 -4.10
CA LEU A 19 1.32 -14.24 -3.54
C LEU A 19 -0.21 -14.33 -3.51
N THR A 20 -0.89 -13.27 -3.06
CA THR A 20 -2.35 -13.18 -3.04
C THR A 20 -2.94 -13.35 -4.44
N ALA A 21 -2.34 -12.71 -5.46
CA ALA A 21 -2.73 -12.92 -6.84
C ALA A 21 -2.49 -14.36 -7.31
N ARG A 22 -1.35 -14.96 -6.94
CA ARG A 22 -1.02 -16.35 -7.28
C ARG A 22 -1.99 -17.36 -6.67
N PHE A 23 -2.52 -17.09 -5.48
CA PHE A 23 -3.51 -17.93 -4.81
C PHE A 23 -4.96 -17.64 -5.21
N GLY A 24 -5.20 -16.67 -6.11
CA GLY A 24 -6.54 -16.33 -6.57
C GLY A 24 -7.39 -15.58 -5.52
N TRP A 25 -6.74 -14.90 -4.57
CA TRP A 25 -7.40 -14.14 -3.51
C TRP A 25 -7.55 -12.65 -3.84
N SER A 26 -7.23 -12.25 -5.07
CA SER A 26 -7.41 -10.89 -5.56
C SER A 26 -8.67 -10.77 -6.42
N GLU A 27 -9.40 -9.69 -6.26
CA GLU A 27 -10.56 -9.27 -7.04
C GLU A 27 -10.23 -8.01 -7.85
N SER A 28 -9.99 -8.20 -9.15
CA SER A 28 -9.72 -7.12 -10.10
C SER A 28 -8.65 -6.13 -9.58
N VAL A 29 -8.96 -4.84 -9.48
CA VAL A 29 -8.00 -3.77 -9.15
C VAL A 29 -8.42 -2.89 -7.96
N ALA A 30 -9.47 -3.26 -7.24
CA ALA A 30 -10.05 -2.45 -6.16
C ALA A 30 -9.58 -2.85 -4.76
N ASN A 31 -8.96 -4.03 -4.60
CA ASN A 31 -8.45 -4.42 -3.29
C ASN A 31 -7.24 -3.58 -2.87
N HIS A 32 -7.02 -3.52 -1.57
CA HIS A 32 -5.88 -2.82 -0.99
C HIS A 32 -5.33 -3.58 0.21
N PHE A 33 -4.00 -3.54 0.36
CA PHE A 33 -3.31 -3.90 1.61
C PHE A 33 -2.45 -2.73 2.04
N SER A 34 -2.33 -2.55 3.35
CA SER A 34 -1.45 -1.56 3.95
C SER A 34 -0.49 -2.17 4.96
N ALA A 35 0.62 -1.49 5.21
CA ALA A 35 1.58 -1.85 6.24
C ALA A 35 2.07 -0.60 6.97
N ALA A 36 1.94 -0.57 8.29
CA ALA A 36 2.43 0.53 9.11
C ALA A 36 3.97 0.60 9.06
N VAL A 37 4.50 1.81 8.87
CA VAL A 37 5.94 2.12 8.88
C VAL A 37 6.31 2.85 10.18
N SER A 38 5.41 3.66 10.72
CA SER A 38 5.59 4.29 12.03
C SER A 38 4.98 3.44 13.16
N GLU A 39 5.57 3.54 14.35
CA GLU A 39 5.12 2.81 15.54
C GLU A 39 3.67 3.17 15.96
N ASP A 40 3.25 4.41 15.73
CA ASP A 40 1.89 4.89 15.97
C ASP A 40 0.90 4.52 14.85
N GLY A 41 1.35 3.83 13.79
CA GLY A 41 0.54 3.44 12.64
C GLY A 41 0.14 4.58 11.71
N ARG A 42 0.54 5.82 12.01
CA ARG A 42 0.15 7.02 11.25
C ARG A 42 0.69 7.03 9.83
N LYS A 43 1.94 6.59 9.65
CA LYS A 43 2.60 6.46 8.35
C LYS A 43 2.54 5.02 7.90
N PHE A 44 2.08 4.78 6.68
CA PHE A 44 1.89 3.44 6.16
C PHE A 44 2.11 3.37 4.65
N LEU A 45 2.42 2.16 4.19
CA LEU A 45 2.50 1.82 2.77
C LEU A 45 1.12 1.41 2.26
N LEU A 46 0.81 1.74 1.00
CA LEU A 46 -0.40 1.31 0.29
C LEU A 46 -0.09 1.01 -1.18
N ASN A 47 -0.82 0.09 -1.81
CA ASN A 47 -0.73 -0.09 -3.26
C ASN A 47 -1.32 1.11 -4.03
N PRO A 48 -0.76 1.44 -5.21
CA PRO A 48 -1.39 2.37 -6.14
C PRO A 48 -2.81 1.91 -6.52
N ARG A 49 -3.68 2.89 -6.74
CA ARG A 49 -5.02 2.64 -7.29
C ARG A 49 -4.93 1.98 -8.66
N TRP A 50 -5.92 1.14 -8.96
CA TRP A 50 -6.12 0.51 -10.26
C TRP A 50 -4.99 -0.41 -10.72
N ARG A 51 -4.18 -0.88 -9.77
CA ARG A 51 -3.10 -1.84 -10.03
C ARG A 51 -3.56 -3.23 -9.64
N HIS A 52 -3.54 -4.16 -10.61
CA HIS A 52 -3.77 -5.57 -10.30
C HIS A 52 -2.65 -6.09 -9.40
N PHE A 53 -2.98 -6.88 -8.38
CA PHE A 53 -2.03 -7.41 -7.39
C PHE A 53 -0.86 -8.17 -8.01
N SER A 54 -1.10 -8.85 -9.15
CA SER A 54 -0.05 -9.53 -9.91
C SER A 54 0.97 -8.59 -10.55
N GLN A 55 0.83 -7.27 -10.43
CA GLN A 55 1.68 -6.26 -11.07
C GLN A 55 2.28 -5.22 -10.13
N VAL A 56 1.99 -5.26 -8.83
CA VAL A 56 2.52 -4.33 -7.82
C VAL A 56 4.02 -4.57 -7.59
N ARG A 57 4.83 -3.51 -7.53
CA ARG A 57 6.26 -3.51 -7.19
C ARG A 57 6.52 -2.73 -5.90
N ALA A 58 7.62 -3.03 -5.22
CA ALA A 58 8.03 -2.31 -4.01
C ALA A 58 8.20 -0.79 -4.25
N SER A 59 8.76 -0.42 -5.40
CA SER A 59 9.10 0.95 -5.77
C SER A 59 7.90 1.85 -6.10
N GLU A 60 6.71 1.27 -6.33
CA GLU A 60 5.49 2.03 -6.64
C GLU A 60 4.53 2.12 -5.45
N LEU A 61 4.85 1.50 -4.31
CA LEU A 61 4.02 1.64 -3.11
C LEU A 61 4.00 3.09 -2.64
N LEU A 62 2.83 3.58 -2.29
CA LEU A 62 2.62 4.92 -1.76
C LEU A 62 3.01 4.93 -0.28
N LEU A 63 3.81 5.90 0.15
CA LEU A 63 3.98 6.21 1.57
C LEU A 63 3.01 7.32 1.93
N LEU A 64 2.05 7.02 2.79
CA LEU A 64 0.98 7.93 3.16
C LEU A 64 1.08 8.29 4.65
N ASP A 65 0.60 9.47 5.02
CA ASP A 65 0.46 9.94 6.39
C ASP A 65 -1.02 10.25 6.66
N ALA A 66 -1.63 9.54 7.62
CA ALA A 66 -3.06 9.65 7.90
C ALA A 66 -3.54 11.07 8.33
N LYS A 67 -2.64 11.99 8.67
CA LYS A 67 -2.99 13.39 9.00
C LYS A 67 -2.67 14.39 7.90
N ASP A 68 -2.17 13.92 6.77
CA ASP A 68 -1.95 14.79 5.62
C ASP A 68 -3.27 14.97 4.86
N GLU A 69 -3.90 16.12 5.08
CA GLU A 69 -5.17 16.50 4.48
C GLU A 69 -5.07 16.74 2.96
N SER A 70 -3.85 16.89 2.42
CA SER A 70 -3.61 17.16 1.00
C SER A 70 -3.46 15.90 0.14
N ILE A 71 -3.38 14.70 0.74
CA ILE A 71 -3.13 13.44 0.02
C ILE A 71 -4.07 13.19 -1.15
N MET A 72 -5.34 13.60 -1.03
CA MET A 72 -6.34 13.37 -2.06
C MET A 72 -6.26 14.36 -3.24
N ASP A 73 -5.46 15.42 -3.11
CA ASP A 73 -5.22 16.41 -4.16
C ASP A 73 -4.04 16.02 -5.07
N GLU A 74 -3.24 15.03 -4.67
CA GLU A 74 -2.06 14.58 -5.40
C GLU A 74 -2.42 13.77 -6.67
N PRO A 75 -1.63 13.86 -7.77
CA PRO A 75 -1.90 13.11 -9.00
C PRO A 75 -1.99 11.58 -8.80
N ASP A 76 -1.17 11.08 -7.88
CA ASP A 76 -1.05 9.67 -7.51
C ASP A 76 -1.85 9.33 -6.24
N ALA A 77 -2.87 10.13 -5.91
CA ALA A 77 -3.74 9.91 -4.76
C ALA A 77 -4.23 8.45 -4.68
N PRO A 78 -4.34 7.90 -3.46
CA PRO A 78 -4.84 6.55 -3.25
C PRO A 78 -6.27 6.38 -3.76
N ASP A 79 -6.73 5.14 -3.92
CA ASP A 79 -8.13 4.88 -4.22
C ASP A 79 -9.02 5.37 -3.08
N LEU A 80 -10.14 6.03 -3.42
CA LEU A 80 -11.07 6.58 -2.42
C LEU A 80 -11.57 5.53 -1.43
N SER A 81 -11.81 4.30 -1.88
CA SER A 81 -12.26 3.20 -1.03
C SER A 81 -11.19 2.68 -0.06
N ALA A 82 -9.92 2.95 -0.34
CA ALA A 82 -8.80 2.60 0.51
C ALA A 82 -8.43 3.73 1.50
N TRP A 83 -8.82 4.97 1.19
CA TRP A 83 -8.50 6.16 2.00
C TRP A 83 -9.60 6.57 2.97
N SER A 84 -10.87 6.42 2.56
CA SER A 84 -12.04 6.85 3.33
C SER A 84 -12.61 5.70 4.16
N ILE A 85 -12.07 5.47 5.37
CA ILE A 85 -12.66 4.59 6.41
C ILE A 85 -12.67 5.32 7.75
#